data_AF-A0A4W5QSG6-F1
#
_entry.id   AF-A0A4W5QSG6-F1
#
_cell.length_a   1.000
_cell.length_b   1.000
_cell.length_c   1.000
_cell.angle_alpha   90.00
_cell.angle_beta   90.00
_cell.angle_gamma   90.00
#
_symmetry.space_group_name_H-M   'P 1'
#
loop_
_entity.id
_entity.type
_entity.pdbx_description
1 polymer ?
#
loop_
_entity_poly.entity_id
_entity_poly.type
_entity_poly.pdbx_seq_one_letter_code
_entity_poly.pdbx_strand_id
1 'polypeptide(L)'
;MLKMFDIPIGARHIVIEENETSSHIIAVKNQVTGSFILNAKSDDAKSRTFIESGLEWEYVFVSGEKETLKTIGPLHEGIVVLVRRRN
;
A
#
# COMPACT_ATOMS: atom_id res chain seq x y z
N MET A 1 5.17 12.24 -3.71
CA MET A 1 5.11 10.77 -3.86
C MET A 1 5.48 10.45 -5.29
N LEU A 2 6.14 9.33 -5.52
CA LEU A 2 6.50 8.82 -6.84
C LEU A 2 5.65 7.59 -7.13
N LYS A 3 5.16 7.49 -8.37
CA LYS A 3 4.44 6.30 -8.82
C LYS A 3 5.43 5.17 -9.08
N MET A 4 5.12 3.97 -8.59
CA MET A 4 5.88 2.75 -8.87
C MET A 4 5.21 1.95 -9.98
N PHE A 5 3.99 1.48 -9.76
CA PHE A 5 3.23 0.66 -10.71
C PHE A 5 1.73 0.70 -10.43
N ASP A 6 0.94 0.30 -11.43
CA ASP A 6 -0.50 0.12 -11.32
C ASP A 6 -0.82 -1.38 -11.12
N ILE A 7 -1.85 -1.68 -10.31
CA ILE A 7 -2.38 -3.03 -10.18
C ILE A 7 -3.83 -3.02 -10.70
N PRO A 8 -4.16 -3.86 -11.70
CA PRO A 8 -5.47 -3.83 -12.33
C PRO A 8 -6.56 -4.43 -11.44
N ILE A 9 -7.80 -4.04 -11.74
CA ILE A 9 -9.02 -4.66 -11.21
C ILE A 9 -8.95 -6.20 -11.37
N GLY A 10 -9.49 -6.93 -10.38
CA GLY A 10 -9.55 -8.38 -10.39
C GLY A 10 -8.27 -9.08 -9.89
N ALA A 11 -7.17 -8.36 -9.68
CA ALA A 11 -5.94 -8.92 -9.10
C ALA A 11 -6.19 -9.53 -7.70
N ARG A 12 -5.55 -10.66 -7.42
CA ARG A 12 -5.70 -11.47 -6.19
C ARG A 12 -4.33 -11.80 -5.61
N HIS A 13 -4.32 -12.18 -4.33
CA HIS A 13 -3.11 -12.59 -3.60
C HIS A 13 -1.98 -11.57 -3.74
N ILE A 14 -2.31 -10.30 -3.52
CA ILE A 14 -1.36 -9.19 -3.68
C ILE A 14 -0.45 -9.17 -2.47
N VAL A 15 0.85 -9.14 -2.74
CA VAL A 15 1.91 -8.92 -1.75
C VAL A 15 2.85 -7.87 -2.32
N ILE A 16 3.04 -6.78 -1.59
CA ILE A 16 4.01 -5.71 -1.92
C ILE A 16 4.98 -5.64 -0.75
N GLU A 17 6.27 -5.67 -1.07
CA GLU A 17 7.33 -5.74 -0.09
C GLU A 17 8.46 -4.78 -0.48
N GLU A 18 8.89 -3.94 0.46
CA GLU A 18 10.15 -3.21 0.35
C GLU A 18 11.26 -3.97 1.07
N ASN A 19 12.44 -4.01 0.45
CA ASN A 19 13.64 -4.59 1.05
C ASN A 19 14.24 -3.66 2.12
N GLU A 20 15.00 -4.26 3.03
CA GLU A 20 15.55 -3.65 4.28
C GLU A 20 16.34 -2.36 4.08
N THR A 21 16.86 -2.10 2.89
CA THR A 21 17.66 -0.90 2.56
C THR A 21 16.84 0.28 2.04
N SER A 22 15.52 0.15 1.90
CA SER A 22 14.69 1.22 1.32
C SER A 22 14.36 2.31 2.34
N SER A 23 14.62 3.56 1.97
CA SER A 23 14.20 4.74 2.73
C SER A 23 12.79 5.19 2.36
N HIS A 24 11.89 4.31 1.90
CA HIS A 24 10.58 4.71 1.40
C HIS A 24 9.40 4.19 2.25
N ILE A 25 8.23 4.78 2.05
CA ILE A 25 6.96 4.37 2.63
C ILE A 25 6.00 4.09 1.47
N ILE A 26 5.43 2.88 1.45
CA ILE A 26 4.38 2.44 0.55
C ILE A 26 3.11 3.22 0.85
N ALA A 27 2.43 3.62 -0.21
CA ALA A 27 1.09 4.15 -0.14
C ALA A 27 0.29 3.66 -1.33
N VAL A 28 -1.01 3.51 -1.10
CA VAL A 28 -1.92 2.96 -2.11
C VAL A 28 -3.06 3.93 -2.31
N LYS A 29 -3.36 4.20 -3.57
CA LYS A 29 -4.46 5.06 -3.98
C LYS A 29 -5.34 4.30 -4.95
N ASN A 30 -6.64 4.38 -4.73
CA ASN A 30 -7.63 3.90 -5.67
C ASN A 30 -7.66 4.84 -6.89
N GLN A 31 -7.56 4.28 -8.09
CA GLN A 31 -7.48 5.07 -9.32
C GLN A 31 -8.84 5.61 -9.77
N VAL A 32 -9.92 4.90 -9.45
CA VAL A 32 -11.28 5.26 -9.86
C VAL A 32 -11.82 6.38 -8.98
N THR A 33 -11.76 6.20 -7.66
CA THR A 33 -12.27 7.19 -6.70
C THR A 33 -11.28 8.31 -6.42
N GLY A 34 -9.99 8.07 -6.66
CA GLY A 34 -8.94 9.00 -6.28
C GLY A 34 -8.66 9.04 -4.77
N SER A 35 -9.26 8.17 -3.97
CA SER A 35 -9.07 8.09 -2.53
C SER A 35 -7.84 7.26 -2.16
N PHE A 36 -7.18 7.60 -1.05
CA PHE A 36 -6.09 6.79 -0.51
C PHE A 36 -6.65 5.61 0.29
N ILE A 37 -6.12 4.43 0.01
CA ILE A 37 -6.35 3.21 0.80
C ILE A 37 -5.35 3.16 1.95
N LEU A 38 -4.10 3.54 1.70
CA LEU A 38 -3.02 3.47 2.70
C LEU A 38 -2.09 4.69 2.61
N ASN A 39 -1.66 5.17 3.78
CA ASN A 39 -0.56 6.13 3.97
C ASN A 39 -0.69 7.46 3.18
N ALA A 40 -1.89 8.05 3.18
CA ALA A 40 -2.16 9.37 2.59
C ALA A 40 -1.23 10.48 3.12
N LYS A 41 -0.90 10.45 4.42
CA LYS A 41 0.03 11.38 5.11
C LYS A 41 1.13 10.61 5.88
N SER A 42 2.26 11.27 6.16
CA SER A 42 3.50 10.65 6.71
C SER A 42 3.34 10.01 8.06
N ASP A 43 2.56 10.66 8.90
CA ASP A 43 2.57 10.41 10.34
C ASP A 43 1.76 9.15 10.71
N ASP A 44 1.20 8.46 9.71
CA ASP A 44 0.28 7.34 9.84
C ASP A 44 0.90 5.96 9.50
N ALA A 45 2.20 5.89 9.18
CA ALA A 45 2.87 4.63 8.87
C ALA A 45 3.04 3.79 10.14
N LYS A 46 1.98 3.05 10.48
CA LYS A 46 1.91 2.13 11.62
C LYS A 46 1.31 0.81 11.15
N SER A 47 1.89 -0.29 11.59
CA SER A 47 1.35 -1.63 11.31
C SER A 47 -0.11 -1.72 11.73
N ARG A 48 -0.96 -2.17 10.81
CA ARG A 48 -2.40 -2.31 11.04
C ARG A 48 -3.03 -3.29 10.06
N THR A 49 -4.06 -3.97 10.53
CA THR A 49 -5.03 -4.66 9.68
C THR A 49 -6.29 -3.80 9.59
N PHE A 50 -6.82 -3.60 8.39
CA PHE A 50 -7.97 -2.73 8.17
C PHE A 50 -8.77 -3.17 6.95
N ILE A 51 -10.02 -2.74 6.87
CA ILE A 51 -10.89 -2.98 5.74
C ILE A 51 -11.02 -1.69 4.94
N GLU A 52 -10.78 -1.75 3.64
CA GLU A 52 -10.96 -0.62 2.73
C GLU A 52 -11.31 -1.12 1.32
N SER A 53 -12.24 -0.42 0.67
CA SER A 53 -12.78 -0.80 -0.64
C SER A 53 -13.32 -2.25 -0.69
N GLY A 54 -13.82 -2.74 0.44
CA GLY A 54 -14.40 -4.09 0.59
C GLY A 54 -13.38 -5.22 0.74
N LEU A 55 -12.10 -4.91 0.97
CA LEU A 55 -11.04 -5.89 1.17
C LEU A 55 -10.36 -5.68 2.51
N GLU A 56 -9.94 -6.78 3.12
CA GLU A 56 -9.01 -6.74 4.25
C GLU A 56 -7.58 -6.55 3.74
N TRP A 57 -6.89 -5.61 4.36
CA TRP A 57 -5.50 -5.26 4.09
C TRP A 57 -4.68 -5.48 5.36
N GLU A 58 -3.55 -6.14 5.20
CA GLU A 58 -2.54 -6.27 6.25
C GLU A 58 -1.34 -5.41 5.87
N TYR A 59 -1.09 -4.37 6.67
CA TYR A 59 0.08 -3.50 6.52
C TYR A 59 1.02 -3.71 7.71
N VAL A 60 2.26 -4.08 7.43
CA VAL A 60 3.33 -4.25 8.42
C VAL A 60 4.44 -3.28 8.10
N PHE A 61 4.81 -2.47 9.08
CA PHE A 61 5.87 -1.48 9.00
C PHE A 61 6.81 -1.63 10.18
N VAL A 62 8.06 -2.00 9.91
CA VAL A 62 9.15 -2.03 10.90
C VAL A 62 10.18 -0.99 10.47
N SER A 63 10.31 0.06 11.27
CA SER A 63 11.21 1.19 10.97
C SER A 63 12.66 0.70 10.84
N GLY A 64 13.30 1.02 9.71
CA GLY A 64 14.70 0.65 9.44
C GLY A 64 14.90 -0.78 8.96
N GLU A 65 13.83 -1.56 8.82
CA GLU A 65 13.86 -2.92 8.29
C GLU A 65 12.86 -3.03 7.14
N LYS A 66 11.77 -3.77 7.34
CA LYS A 66 10.87 -4.23 6.30
C LYS A 66 9.54 -3.49 6.33
N GLU A 67 9.00 -3.28 5.13
CA GLU A 67 7.63 -2.79 4.95
C GLU A 67 6.89 -3.73 4.01
N THR A 68 5.67 -4.11 4.38
CA THR A 68 4.87 -5.07 3.62
C THR A 68 3.40 -4.70 3.62
N LEU A 69 2.75 -4.87 2.48
CA LEU A 69 1.31 -4.71 2.31
C LEU A 69 0.73 -5.93 1.61
N LYS A 70 -0.34 -6.49 2.16
CA LYS A 70 -0.99 -7.69 1.61
C LYS A 70 -2.51 -7.56 1.56
N THR A 71 -3.12 -8.20 0.57
CA THR A 71 -4.55 -8.49 0.55
C THR A 71 -4.83 -9.72 -0.33
N ILE A 72 -5.87 -10.48 0.00
CA ILE A 72 -6.29 -11.64 -0.80
C ILE A 72 -7.00 -11.21 -2.10
N GLY A 73 -7.64 -10.05 -2.11
CA GLY A 73 -8.46 -9.60 -3.25
C GLY A 73 -9.75 -10.43 -3.43
N PRO A 74 -10.40 -10.38 -4.61
CA PRO A 74 -10.00 -9.61 -5.79
C PRO A 74 -10.18 -8.10 -5.60
N LEU A 75 -9.31 -7.30 -6.22
CA LEU A 75 -9.53 -5.85 -6.30
C LEU A 75 -10.83 -5.54 -7.06
N HIS A 76 -11.72 -4.77 -6.45
CA HIS A 76 -12.95 -4.29 -7.11
C HIS A 76 -12.67 -3.13 -8.09
N GLU A 77 -11.57 -2.41 -7.90
CA GLU A 77 -11.15 -1.27 -8.71
C GLU A 77 -9.62 -1.28 -8.88
N GLY A 78 -9.11 -0.65 -9.93
CA GLY A 78 -7.67 -0.50 -10.14
C GLY A 78 -7.03 0.40 -9.08
N ILE A 79 -5.82 0.04 -8.64
CA ILE A 79 -5.05 0.81 -7.67
C ILE A 79 -3.70 1.21 -8.24
N VAL A 80 -3.13 2.30 -7.70
CA VAL A 80 -1.76 2.70 -7.96
C VAL A 80 -0.94 2.58 -6.68
N VAL A 81 0.22 1.96 -6.80
CA VAL A 81 1.23 1.88 -5.75
C VAL A 81 2.18 3.04 -5.89
N LEU A 82 2.32 3.78 -4.80
CA LEU A 82 3.12 4.97 -4.70
C LEU A 82 4.16 4.79 -3.58
N VAL A 83 5.28 5.49 -3.70
CA VAL A 83 6.31 5.57 -2.66
C VAL A 83 6.63 7.01 -2.32
N ARG A 84 7.06 7.25 -1.09
CA ARG A 84 7.66 8.52 -0.65
C ARG A 84 8.87 8.23 0.23
N ARG A 85 9.84 9.14 0.31
CA ARG A 85 10.93 8.98 1.28
C ARG A 85 10.43 9.11 2.73
N ARG A 86 11.05 8.33 3.62
CA ARG A 86 11.08 8.50 5.07
C ARG A 86 11.95 9.75 5.32
N ASN A 87 11.41 10.75 6.01
CA ASN A 87 12.17 11.93 6.44
C ASN A 87 12.81 11.65 7.81
#